data_AF-A0A9D1XZP6-F1
#
_entry.id   AF-A0A9D1XZP6-F1
#
_cell.length_a   1.000
_cell.length_b   1.000
_cell.length_c   1.000
_cell.angle_alpha   90.00
_cell.angle_beta   90.00
_cell.angle_gamma   90.00
#
_symmetry.space_group_name_H-M   'P 1'
#
loop_
_entity.id
_entity.type
_entity.pdbx_description
1 polymer ?
#
loop_
_entity_poly.entity_id
_entity_poly.type
_entity_poly.pdbx_seq_one_letter_code
_entity_poly.pdbx_strand_id
1 'polypeptide(L)'
;MLATDRTALACDLAETYHVMDMTALPVSLLATLAAGLRGDSRIRMAMAGENVTTQETLLAAAVDRLSSLAWMQTKDGAHGRNRPPSVLAALAGKDKNAKQPHEKPVAYDTPADFERARAALLKKAR
;
A
#
# COMPACT_ATOMS: atom_id res chain seq x y z
N MET A 1 14.46 0.40 10.31
CA MET A 1 13.91 1.65 9.72
C MET A 1 14.75 2.10 8.53
N LEU A 2 15.87 2.84 8.70
CA LEU A 2 16.65 3.33 7.54
C LEU A 2 17.09 2.24 6.56
N ALA A 3 17.55 1.09 7.06
CA ALA A 3 17.93 -0.06 6.23
C ALA A 3 16.74 -0.81 5.61
N THR A 4 15.54 -0.61 6.14
CA THR A 4 14.31 -1.27 5.67
C THR A 4 13.75 -0.50 4.48
N ASP A 5 13.46 0.79 4.69
CA ASP A 5 12.99 1.70 3.64
C ASP A 5 13.24 3.14 4.08
N ARG A 6 14.27 3.76 3.49
CA ARG A 6 14.65 5.15 3.79
C ARG A 6 13.59 6.14 3.32
N THR A 7 12.94 5.86 2.20
CA THR A 7 11.94 6.74 1.58
C THR A 7 10.66 6.74 2.38
N ALA A 8 10.18 5.55 2.81
CA ALA A 8 9.02 5.44 3.67
C ALA A 8 9.21 6.19 5.00
N LEU A 9 10.40 6.06 5.61
CA LEU A 9 10.71 6.82 6.83
C LEU A 9 10.68 8.33 6.58
N ALA A 10 11.26 8.82 5.49
CA ALA A 10 11.26 10.24 5.17
C ALA A 10 9.83 10.77 4.95
N CYS A 11 8.98 10.02 4.24
CA CYS A 11 7.57 10.36 4.07
C CYS A 11 6.81 10.39 5.39
N ASP A 12 7.01 9.39 6.25
CA ASP A 12 6.33 9.34 7.56
C ASP A 12 6.75 10.51 8.48
N LEU A 13 8.03 10.90 8.46
CA LEU A 13 8.54 12.05 9.20
C LEU A 13 7.98 13.38 8.66
N ALA A 14 7.90 13.52 7.34
CA ALA A 14 7.29 14.68 6.69
C ALA A 14 5.79 14.80 6.99
N GLU A 15 5.06 13.68 6.94
CA GLU A 15 3.62 13.63 7.22
C GLU A 15 3.31 13.92 8.68
N THR A 16 4.05 13.30 9.61
CA THR A 16 3.72 13.34 11.05
C THR A 16 4.30 14.58 11.75
N TYR A 17 5.52 14.98 11.38
CA TYR A 17 6.28 16.00 12.10
C TYR A 17 6.72 17.17 11.21
N HIS A 18 6.34 17.18 9.93
CA HIS A 18 6.74 18.20 8.95
C HIS A 18 8.26 18.34 8.76
N VAL A 19 8.99 17.25 9.01
CA VAL A 19 10.45 17.18 8.78
C VAL A 19 10.69 16.74 7.34
N MET A 20 11.02 17.68 6.47
CA MET A 20 11.29 17.42 5.05
C MET A 20 12.73 16.94 4.78
N ASP A 21 13.67 17.33 5.64
CA ASP A 21 15.06 16.88 5.60
C ASP A 21 15.46 16.28 6.95
N MET A 22 15.43 14.95 7.02
CA MET A 22 15.83 14.22 8.23
C MET A 22 17.35 14.27 8.50
N THR A 23 18.17 14.67 7.52
CA THR A 23 19.63 14.77 7.69
C THR A 23 20.05 16.03 8.43
N ALA A 24 19.18 17.04 8.46
CA ALA A 24 19.37 18.26 9.24
C ALA A 24 19.13 18.06 10.75
N LEU A 25 18.54 16.93 11.17
CA LEU A 25 18.24 16.66 12.57
C LEU A 25 19.41 15.99 13.31
N PRO A 26 19.63 16.29 14.59
CA PRO A 26 20.48 15.48 15.45
C PRO A 26 20.01 14.01 15.47
N VAL A 27 20.95 13.08 15.43
CA VAL A 27 20.66 11.63 15.34
C VAL A 27 19.76 11.14 16.47
N SER A 28 19.96 11.66 17.70
CA SER A 28 19.13 11.32 18.85
C SER A 28 17.67 11.73 18.67
N LEU A 29 17.43 12.95 18.17
CA LEU A 29 16.09 13.45 17.89
C LEU A 29 15.42 12.66 16.76
N LEU A 30 16.17 12.40 15.67
CA LEU A 30 15.69 11.59 14.56
C LEU A 30 15.25 10.19 15.03
N ALA A 31 16.06 9.54 15.87
CA ALA A 31 15.73 8.23 16.42
C ALA A 31 14.48 8.26 17.30
N THR A 32 14.32 9.29 18.14
CA THR A 32 13.12 9.47 18.98
C THR A 32 11.86 9.67 18.12
N LEU A 33 11.92 10.53 17.10
CA LEU A 33 10.79 10.76 16.19
C LEU A 33 10.43 9.50 15.41
N ALA A 34 11.43 8.79 14.87
CA ALA A 34 11.21 7.54 14.16
C ALA A 34 10.59 6.46 15.06
N ALA A 35 11.03 6.35 16.32
CA ALA A 35 10.43 5.47 17.32
C ALA A 35 9.01 5.92 17.74
N GLY A 36 8.70 7.22 17.63
CA GLY A 36 7.39 7.79 17.96
C GLY A 36 6.33 7.64 16.86
N LEU A 37 6.69 7.16 15.67
CA LEU A 37 5.73 6.95 14.57
C LEU A 37 4.64 5.93 14.96
N ARG A 38 3.42 6.21 14.51
CA ARG A 38 2.24 5.35 14.72
C ARG A 38 2.46 3.95 14.13
N GLY A 39 1.82 2.93 14.68
CA GLY A 39 2.00 1.54 14.26
C GLY A 39 1.61 1.26 12.81
N ASP A 40 0.72 2.08 12.24
CA ASP A 40 0.25 2.05 10.85
C ASP A 40 1.03 2.98 9.92
N SER A 41 2.14 3.59 10.37
CA SER A 41 3.01 4.35 9.48
C SER A 41 3.67 3.43 8.45
N ARG A 42 4.04 3.96 7.28
CA ARG A 42 4.60 3.16 6.17
C ARG A 42 5.83 2.38 6.59
N ILE A 43 6.75 3.00 7.33
CA ILE A 43 7.96 2.31 7.79
C ILE A 43 7.67 1.23 8.83
N ARG A 44 6.66 1.44 9.69
CA ARG A 44 6.24 0.46 10.69
C ARG A 44 5.60 -0.76 10.03
N MET A 45 4.70 -0.52 9.08
CA MET A 45 4.08 -1.56 8.27
C MET A 45 5.11 -2.33 7.43
N ALA A 46 6.04 -1.62 6.76
CA ALA A 46 7.12 -2.24 5.98
C ALA A 46 8.04 -3.11 6.85
N MET A 47 8.36 -2.66 8.07
CA MET A 47 9.13 -3.47 9.03
C MET A 47 8.38 -4.69 9.54
N ALA A 48 7.05 -4.60 9.68
CA ALA A 48 6.20 -5.73 10.05
C ALA A 48 5.94 -6.70 8.88
N GLY A 49 6.25 -6.30 7.64
CA GLY A 49 5.90 -7.06 6.43
C GLY A 49 4.39 -7.09 6.18
N GLU A 50 3.67 -6.10 6.69
CA GLU A 50 2.21 -5.99 6.60
C GLU A 50 1.82 -4.97 5.53
N ASN A 51 0.84 -5.32 4.69
CA ASN A 51 0.31 -4.45 3.62
C ASN A 51 -1.02 -3.79 4.00
N VAL A 52 -1.60 -4.20 5.13
CA VAL A 52 -2.90 -3.76 5.63
C VAL A 52 -2.79 -3.53 7.12
N THR A 53 -3.44 -2.48 7.61
CA THR A 53 -3.51 -2.18 9.04
C THR A 53 -4.40 -3.18 9.77
N THR A 54 -4.28 -3.25 11.10
CA THR A 54 -5.18 -4.04 11.94
C THR A 54 -6.63 -3.63 11.76
N GLN A 55 -6.91 -2.33 11.67
CA GLN A 55 -8.28 -1.83 11.49
C GLN A 55 -8.86 -2.27 10.14
N GLU A 56 -8.11 -2.11 9.05
CA GLU A 56 -8.51 -2.58 7.72
C GLU A 56 -8.70 -4.10 7.71
N THR A 57 -7.83 -4.84 8.40
CA THR A 57 -7.94 -6.29 8.53
C THR A 57 -9.27 -6.69 9.18
N LEU A 58 -9.62 -6.05 10.30
CA LEU A 58 -10.87 -6.33 11.01
C LEU A 58 -12.10 -5.95 10.19
N LEU A 59 -12.09 -4.79 9.51
CA LEU A 59 -13.18 -4.34 8.66
C LEU A 59 -13.37 -5.24 7.44
N ALA A 60 -12.30 -5.57 6.72
CA ALA A 60 -12.36 -6.44 5.55
C ALA A 60 -12.79 -7.87 5.93
N ALA A 61 -12.33 -8.38 7.08
CA ALA A 61 -12.79 -9.65 7.61
C ALA A 61 -14.30 -9.62 7.92
N ALA A 62 -14.80 -8.54 8.50
CA ALA A 62 -16.24 -8.38 8.76
C ALA A 62 -17.05 -8.38 7.44
N VAL A 63 -16.57 -7.65 6.43
CA VAL A 63 -17.18 -7.63 5.08
C VAL A 63 -17.18 -9.02 4.44
N ASP A 64 -16.07 -9.77 4.53
CA ASP A 64 -15.97 -11.12 3.99
C ASP A 64 -16.95 -12.09 4.64
N ARG A 65 -17.09 -12.00 5.97
CA ARG A 65 -18.03 -12.82 6.74
C ARG A 65 -19.47 -12.46 6.40
N LEU A 66 -19.80 -11.17 6.33
CA LEU A 66 -21.15 -10.72 5.96
C LEU A 66 -21.52 -11.13 4.52
N SER A 67 -20.61 -10.92 3.58
CA SER A 67 -20.80 -11.31 2.17
C SER A 67 -21.02 -12.81 2.03
N SER A 68 -20.26 -13.62 2.79
CA SER A 68 -20.45 -15.06 2.84
C SER A 68 -21.83 -15.45 3.39
N LEU A 69 -22.27 -14.83 4.49
CA LEU A 69 -23.58 -15.09 5.09
C LEU A 69 -24.74 -14.70 4.16
N ALA A 70 -24.63 -13.56 3.48
CA ALA A 70 -25.61 -13.12 2.49
C ALA A 70 -25.66 -14.09 1.31
N TRP A 71 -24.50 -14.50 0.79
CA TRP A 71 -24.39 -15.46 -0.31
C TRP A 71 -24.97 -16.83 0.03
N MET A 72 -24.73 -17.35 1.24
CA MET A 72 -25.29 -18.64 1.70
C MET A 72 -26.82 -18.69 1.68
N GLN A 73 -27.49 -17.54 1.70
CA GLN A 73 -28.96 -17.44 1.62
C GLN A 73 -29.49 -17.37 0.18
N THR A 74 -28.62 -17.44 -0.83
CA THR A 74 -29.00 -17.40 -2.25
C THR A 74 -29.08 -18.81 -2.85
N LYS A 75 -29.72 -18.94 -4.03
CA LYS A 75 -29.70 -20.19 -4.82
C LYS A 75 -28.28 -20.62 -5.17
N ASP A 76 -27.41 -19.66 -5.45
CA ASP A 76 -26.01 -19.94 -5.76
C ASP A 76 -25.24 -20.43 -4.54
N GLY A 77 -25.53 -19.88 -3.35
CA GLY A 77 -25.04 -20.38 -2.06
C GLY A 77 -25.44 -21.83 -1.81
N ALA A 78 -26.71 -22.18 -2.02
CA ALA A 78 -27.22 -23.54 -1.84
C ALA A 78 -26.55 -24.57 -2.79
N HIS A 79 -26.11 -24.13 -3.98
CA HIS A 79 -25.42 -24.96 -4.96
C HIS A 79 -23.89 -24.77 -4.98
N GLY A 80 -23.33 -23.98 -4.06
CA GLY A 80 -21.89 -23.74 -3.96
C GLY A 80 -21.26 -22.99 -5.14
N ARG A 81 -22.04 -22.19 -5.89
CA ARG A 81 -21.58 -21.44 -7.07
C ARG A 81 -21.36 -19.96 -6.74
N ASN A 82 -20.49 -19.28 -7.49
CA ASN A 82 -20.31 -17.82 -7.42
C ASN A 82 -20.05 -17.28 -6.00
N ARG A 83 -19.21 -17.97 -5.22
CA ARG A 83 -18.84 -17.50 -3.88
C ARG A 83 -18.14 -16.13 -3.98
N PRO A 84 -18.52 -15.15 -3.14
CA PRO A 84 -17.85 -13.85 -3.13
C PRO A 84 -16.35 -13.98 -2.88
N PRO A 85 -15.51 -13.24 -3.61
CA PRO A 85 -14.07 -13.19 -3.35
C PRO A 85 -13.80 -12.52 -2.00
N SER A 86 -12.65 -12.86 -1.39
CA SER A 86 -12.23 -12.26 -0.12
C SER A 86 -11.61 -10.88 -0.37
N VAL A 87 -12.25 -9.85 0.18
CA VAL A 87 -11.73 -8.48 0.21
C VAL A 87 -10.44 -8.42 1.02
N LEU A 88 -10.38 -9.14 2.15
CA LEU A 88 -9.16 -9.16 2.96
C LEU A 88 -7.98 -9.77 2.19
N ALA A 89 -8.19 -10.87 1.46
CA ALA A 89 -7.14 -11.49 0.66
C ALA A 89 -6.65 -10.55 -0.46
N ALA A 90 -7.57 -9.81 -1.09
CA ALA A 90 -7.23 -8.82 -2.11
C ALA A 90 -6.39 -7.68 -1.53
N LEU A 91 -6.81 -7.09 -0.41
CA LEU A 91 -6.06 -6.01 0.25
C LEU A 91 -4.70 -6.46 0.77
N ALA A 92 -4.61 -7.66 1.35
CA ALA A 92 -3.36 -8.22 1.85
C ALA A 92 -2.38 -8.63 0.73
N GLY A 93 -2.75 -8.51 -0.55
CA GLY A 93 -1.95 -8.98 -1.68
C GLY A 93 -1.80 -10.51 -1.73
N LYS A 94 -2.74 -11.24 -1.11
CA LYS A 94 -2.76 -12.71 -1.02
C LYS A 94 -3.80 -13.34 -1.96
N ASP A 95 -4.46 -12.53 -2.79
CA ASP A 95 -5.39 -13.03 -3.79
C ASP A 95 -4.62 -13.70 -4.94
N LYS A 96 -4.78 -15.03 -5.05
CA LYS A 96 -4.15 -15.86 -6.07
C LYS A 96 -4.67 -15.58 -7.49
N ASN A 97 -5.81 -14.91 -7.60
CA ASN A 97 -6.44 -14.52 -8.86
C ASN A 97 -6.20 -13.05 -9.21
N ALA A 98 -5.50 -12.29 -8.35
CA ALA A 98 -5.11 -10.93 -8.69
C ALA A 98 -4.20 -10.97 -9.91
N LYS A 99 -4.60 -10.24 -10.97
CA LYS A 99 -3.71 -9.93 -12.09
C LYS A 99 -2.44 -9.30 -11.50
N GLN A 100 -1.28 -9.66 -12.04
CA GLN A 100 0.04 -9.21 -11.59
C GLN A 100 0.02 -7.72 -11.19
N PRO A 101 0.76 -7.34 -10.13
CA PRO A 101 0.81 -5.95 -9.70
C PRO A 101 1.03 -5.04 -10.92
N HIS A 102 0.22 -3.98 -11.01
CA HIS A 102 0.41 -2.95 -12.03
C HIS A 102 1.90 -2.59 -12.08
N GLU A 103 2.46 -2.61 -13.28
CA GLU A 103 3.84 -2.23 -13.54
C GLU A 103 4.14 -0.93 -12.79
N LYS A 104 5.28 -0.87 -12.07
CA LYS A 104 5.63 0.32 -11.30
C LYS A 104 5.47 1.55 -12.19
N PRO A 105 4.74 2.59 -11.75
CA PRO A 105 4.56 3.78 -12.57
C PRO A 105 5.95 4.35 -12.91
N VAL A 106 6.16 4.65 -14.19
CA VAL A 106 7.40 5.26 -14.64
C VAL A 106 7.44 6.70 -14.11
N ALA A 107 8.37 6.97 -13.21
CA ALA A 107 8.63 8.30 -12.66
C ALA A 107 9.82 8.95 -13.36
N TYR A 108 9.88 10.29 -13.31
CA TYR A 108 10.94 11.08 -13.94
C TYR A 108 11.44 12.11 -12.93
N ASP A 109 12.76 12.26 -12.82
CA ASP A 109 13.38 13.18 -11.86
C ASP A 109 13.27 14.64 -12.31
N THR A 110 13.11 14.88 -13.61
CA THR A 110 12.94 16.23 -14.16
C THR A 110 11.75 16.33 -15.13
N PRO A 111 11.14 17.52 -15.25
CA PRO A 111 10.11 17.77 -16.27
C PRO A 111 10.60 17.51 -17.70
N ALA A 112 11.89 17.78 -17.97
CA ALA A 112 12.48 17.56 -19.28
C ALA A 112 12.55 16.07 -19.64
N ASP A 113 12.80 15.19 -18.67
CA ASP A 113 12.85 13.74 -18.88
C ASP A 113 11.46 13.19 -19.18
N PHE A 114 10.45 13.69 -18.46
CA PHE A 114 9.05 13.38 -18.70
C PHE A 114 8.61 13.78 -20.12
N GLU A 115 8.91 15.01 -20.55
CA GLU A 115 8.50 15.48 -21.89
C GLU A 115 9.18 14.69 -23.02
N ARG A 116 10.44 14.28 -22.85
CA ARG A 116 11.12 13.41 -23.83
C ARG A 116 10.46 12.05 -23.94
N ALA A 117 10.15 11.42 -22.81
CA ALA A 117 9.49 10.12 -22.80
C ALA A 117 8.06 10.20 -23.38
N ARG A 118 7.32 11.26 -23.04
CA ARG A 118 6.00 11.56 -23.61
C ARG A 118 6.06 11.74 -25.13
N ALA A 119 7.02 12.50 -25.64
CA ALA A 119 7.20 12.70 -27.08
C ALA A 119 7.51 11.37 -27.82
N ALA A 120 8.29 10.48 -27.21
CA ALA A 120 8.59 9.16 -27.77
C ALA A 120 7.35 8.26 -27.83
N LEU A 121 6.50 8.28 -26.80
CA LEU A 121 5.23 7.54 -26.78
C LEU A 121 4.28 8.05 -27.87
N LEU A 122 4.15 9.35 -28.03
CA LEU A 122 3.29 9.97 -29.06
C LEU A 122 3.76 9.65 -30.49
N LYS A 123 5.07 9.48 -30.71
CA LYS A 123 5.60 9.04 -32.02
C LYS A 123 5.31 7.57 -32.32
N LYS A 124 5.30 6.69 -31.31
CA LYS A 124 4.98 5.26 -31.46
C LYS A 124 3.48 4.99 -31.64
N ALA A 125 2.63 5.92 -31.23
CA ALA A 125 1.18 5.82 -31.38
C ALA A 125 0.65 6.30 -32.75
N ARG A 126 1.54 6.79 -33.62
CA ARG A 126 1.28 7.11 -35.03
C ARG A 126 1.74 5.96 -35.93
#